data_AF-A0A4Q2YI12-F1
#
_entry.id   AF-A0A4Q2YI12-F1
#
_cell.length_a   1.000
_cell.length_b   1.000
_cell.length_c   1.000
_cell.angle_alpha   90.00
_cell.angle_beta   90.00
_cell.angle_gamma   90.00
#
_symmetry.space_group_name_H-M   'P 1'
#
loop_
_entity.id
_entity.type
_entity.pdbx_description
1 polymer ?
#
loop_
_entity_poly.entity_id
_entity_poly.type
_entity_poly.pdbx_seq_one_letter_code
_entity_poly.pdbx_strand_id
1 'polypeptide(L)' 'MKLSLFSDYSLRVLMYGALKGAPFQLDEVTDAYAISRHHLGKVVNRLARLGYLDTQRGRGGGIRLSLDPASIR' A
#
# COMPACT_ATOMS: atom_id res chain seq x y z
N MET A 1 10.97 -0.25 -20.99
CA MET A 1 9.66 -0.52 -20.34
C MET A 1 9.22 0.75 -19.61
N LYS A 2 7.99 1.23 -19.80
CA LYS A 2 7.49 2.47 -19.16
C LYS A 2 6.42 2.10 -18.14
N LEU A 3 6.70 2.29 -16.86
CA LEU A 3 5.73 2.06 -15.80
C LEU A 3 4.71 3.20 -15.78
N SER A 4 3.44 2.85 -15.58
CA SER A 4 2.41 3.85 -15.32
C SER A 4 2.58 4.42 -13.90
N LEU A 5 2.06 5.63 -13.64
CA LEU A 5 2.02 6.18 -12.28
C LEU A 5 1.28 5.24 -11.31
N PHE A 6 0.23 4.57 -11.78
CA PHE A 6 -0.49 3.60 -10.97
C PHE A 6 0.40 2.42 -10.55
N SER A 7 1.21 1.91 -11.47
CA SER A 7 2.15 0.82 -11.21
C SER A 7 3.26 1.27 -10.25
N ASP A 8 3.83 2.46 -10.46
CA ASP A 8 4.83 3.05 -9.57
C ASP A 8 4.28 3.22 -8.14
N TYR A 9 3.08 3.78 -7.99
CA TYR A 9 2.46 3.96 -6.68
C TYR A 9 2.12 2.64 -6.01
N SER A 10 1.70 1.64 -6.79
CA SER A 10 1.46 0.29 -6.26
C SER A 10 2.73 -0.30 -5.66
N LEU A 11 3.86 -0.17 -6.37
CA LEU A 11 5.14 -0.64 -5.87
C LEU A 11 5.56 0.11 -4.59
N ARG A 12 5.43 1.44 -4.56
CA ARG A 12 5.76 2.25 -3.37
C ARG A 12 4.94 1.86 -2.14
N VAL A 13 3.65 1.59 -2.29
CA VAL A 13 2.79 1.13 -1.17
C VAL A 13 3.27 -0.22 -0.65
N LEU A 14 3.59 -1.18 -1.54
CA LEU A 14 4.08 -2.50 -1.14
C LEU A 14 5.44 -2.40 -0.44
N MET A 15 6.36 -1.60 -0.98
CA MET A 15 7.68 -1.35 -0.37
C MET A 15 7.55 -0.68 0.99
N TYR A 16 6.65 0.30 1.13
CA TYR A 16 6.38 0.95 2.41
C TYR A 16 5.88 -0.06 3.44
N GLY A 17 4.91 -0.90 3.08
CA GLY A 17 4.39 -1.95 3.95
C GLY A 17 5.46 -2.95 4.37
N ALA A 18 6.33 -3.35 3.42
CA ALA A 18 7.43 -4.26 3.70
C ALA A 18 8.44 -3.69 4.69
N LEU A 19 8.80 -2.41 4.53
CA LEU A 19 9.72 -1.71 5.43
C LEU A 19 9.11 -1.41 6.80
N LYS A 20 7.81 -1.07 6.86
CA LYS A 20 7.12 -0.76 8.11
C LYS A 20 7.02 -2.00 9.01
N GLY A 21 6.73 -3.17 8.43
CA GLY A 21 6.58 -4.43 9.18
C GLY A 21 5.39 -4.48 10.16
N ALA A 22 4.53 -3.45 10.15
CA ALA A 22 3.37 -3.31 11.02
C ALA A 22 2.24 -2.59 10.26
N PRO A 23 0.98 -2.67 10.74
CA PRO A 23 -0.12 -1.92 10.13
C PRO A 23 0.17 -0.42 10.06
N PHE A 24 -0.14 0.20 8.93
CA PHE A 24 0.06 1.62 8.66
C PHE A 24 -1.19 2.29 8.13
N GLN A 25 -1.28 3.61 8.27
CA GLN A 25 -2.35 4.43 7.70
C GLN A 25 -1.99 4.87 6.29
N LEU A 26 -3.03 5.08 5.46
CA LEU A 26 -2.86 5.63 4.12
C LEU A 26 -2.11 6.96 4.14
N ASP A 27 -2.34 7.78 5.17
CA ASP A 27 -1.74 9.10 5.34
C ASP A 27 -0.23 9.02 5.60
N GLU A 28 0.25 7.95 6.23
CA GLU A 28 1.71 7.76 6.39
C GLU A 28 2.40 7.59 5.03
N VAL A 29 1.73 6.99 4.06
CA VAL A 29 2.24 6.83 2.69
C VAL A 29 2.08 8.11 1.88
N THR A 30 1.01 8.88 2.11
CA THR A 30 0.86 10.20 1.47
C THR A 30 2.00 11.11 1.88
N ASP A 31 2.34 11.11 3.16
CA ASP A 31 3.37 11.99 3.73
C ASP A 31 4.78 11.54 3.33
N ALA A 32 5.03 10.23 3.30
CA ALA A 32 6.34 9.68 2.92
C ALA A 32 6.71 9.94 1.45
N TYR A 33 5.73 9.99 0.54
CA TYR A 33 5.98 10.10 -0.90
C TYR A 33 5.35 11.31 -1.59
N ALA A 34 4.69 12.20 -0.84
CA ALA A 34 3.94 13.35 -1.36
C ALA A 34 2.90 12.95 -2.45
N ILE A 35 2.25 11.79 -2.28
CA ILE A 35 1.22 11.29 -3.21
C ILE A 35 -0.16 11.57 -2.62
N SER A 36 -1.08 12.08 -3.42
CA SER A 36 -2.41 12.41 -2.90
C SER A 36 -3.19 11.16 -2.44
N ARG A 37 -3.96 11.33 -1.36
CA ARG A 37 -4.83 10.31 -0.77
C ARG A 37 -5.80 9.70 -1.79
N HIS A 38 -6.26 10.49 -2.77
CA HIS A 38 -7.12 10.02 -3.85
C HIS A 38 -6.47 8.92 -4.70
N HIS A 39 -5.21 9.12 -5.10
CA HIS A 39 -4.49 8.13 -5.91
C HIS A 39 -4.14 6.89 -5.09
N LEU A 40 -3.62 7.07 -3.87
CA LEU A 40 -3.27 5.94 -3.00
C LEU A 40 -4.50 5.13 -2.59
N GLY A 41 -5.67 5.75 -2.42
CA GLY A 41 -6.91 5.04 -2.15
C GLY A 41 -7.27 4.04 -3.26
N LYS A 42 -7.13 4.44 -4.54
CA LYS A 42 -7.36 3.54 -5.69
C LYS A 42 -6.33 2.41 -5.73
N VAL A 43 -5.07 2.72 -5.47
CA VAL A 43 -3.98 1.75 -5.41
C VAL A 43 -4.23 0.71 -4.31
N VAL A 44 -4.48 1.15 -3.08
CA VAL A 44 -4.73 0.27 -1.93
C VAL A 44 -5.96 -0.59 -2.16
N ASN A 45 -7.06 -0.02 -2.69
CA ASN A 45 -8.24 -0.81 -3.03
C ASN A 45 -7.92 -1.92 -4.04
N ARG A 46 -7.13 -1.60 -5.08
CA ARG A 46 -6.74 -2.60 -6.10
C ARG A 46 -5.86 -3.68 -5.50
N LEU A 47 -4.84 -3.31 -4.73
CA LEU A 47 -3.92 -4.26 -4.10
C LEU A 47 -4.62 -5.16 -3.08
N ALA A 48 -5.58 -4.62 -2.32
CA ALA A 48 -6.40 -5.42 -1.41
C ALA A 48 -7.29 -6.43 -2.15
N ARG A 49 -7.92 -6.01 -3.25
CA ARG A 49 -8.70 -6.92 -4.12
C ARG A 49 -7.85 -8.01 -4.76
N LEU A 50 -6.56 -7.77 -4.95
CA LEU A 50 -5.61 -8.74 -5.48
C LEU A 50 -4.99 -9.61 -4.38
N GLY A 51 -5.31 -9.38 -3.11
CA GLY A 51 -4.78 -10.15 -1.98
C GLY A 51 -3.35 -9.79 -1.58
N TYR A 52 -2.83 -8.63 -2.00
CA TYR A 52 -1.51 -8.15 -1.56
C TYR A 52 -1.59 -7.36 -0.25
N LEU A 53 -2.74 -6.75 0.05
CA LEU A 53 -2.96 -5.93 1.24
C LEU A 53 -4.23 -6.36 1.99
N ASP A 54 -4.12 -6.40 3.32
CA ASP A 54 -5.27 -6.46 4.20
C ASP A 54 -5.55 -5.05 4.71
N THR A 55 -6.83 -4.66 4.68
CA THR A 55 -7.26 -3.36 5.19
C THR A 55 -8.30 -3.55 6.29
N GLN A 56 -8.04 -3.00 7.47
CA GLN A 56 -8.97 -3.00 8.60
C GLN A 56 -9.39 -1.57 8.95
N ARG A 57 -10.68 -1.34 9.14
CA ARG A 57 -11.23 -0.05 9.57
C ARG A 57 -11.30 0.05 11.10
N GLY A 58 -11.31 1.28 11.62
CA GLY A 58 -11.51 1.57 13.04
C GLY A 58 -10.20 1.87 13.80
N ARG A 59 -10.32 2.16 15.10
CA ARG A 59 -9.15 2.39 15.98
C ARG A 59 -8.30 1.11 16.04
N GLY A 60 -7.00 1.24 15.82
CA GLY A 60 -6.08 0.10 15.73
C GLY A 60 -6.15 -0.67 14.40
N GLY A 61 -6.98 -0.22 13.45
CA GLY A 61 -6.95 -0.71 12.07
C GLY A 61 -5.82 -0.09 11.26
N GLY A 62 -5.83 -0.33 9.96
CA GLY A 62 -4.81 0.15 9.03
C GLY A 62 -4.69 -0.77 7.82
N ILE A 63 -3.58 -0.61 7.12
CA ILE A 63 -3.17 -1.37 5.94
C ILE A 63 -1.96 -2.20 6.34
N ARG A 64 -1.92 -3.48 5.95
CA ARG A 64 -0.74 -4.35 6.10
C ARG A 64 -0.58 -5.22 4.86
N LEU A 65 0.62 -5.75 4.64
CA LEU A 65 0.82 -6.79 3.62
C LEU A 65 0.06 -8.06 4.04
N SER A 66 -0.66 -8.68 3.11
CA SER A 66 -1.31 -9.98 3.32
C SER A 66 -0.34 -11.16 3.13
N LEU A 67 0.81 -10.88 2.51
CA LEU A 67 1.84 -11.86 2.15
C LEU A 67 3.17 -11.46 2.77
N ASP A 68 4.05 -12.44 2.97
CA ASP A 68 5.45 -12.16 3.27
C ASP A 68 6.06 -11.35 2.11
N PRO A 69 6.78 -10.23 2.36
CA PRO A 69 7.34 -9.40 1.30
C PRO A 69 8.18 -10.17 0.27
N ALA A 70 8.92 -11.19 0.72
CA ALA A 70 9.77 -12.01 -0.14
C ALA A 70 8.97 -12.96 -1.06
N SER A 71 7.67 -13.12 -0.80
CA SER A 71 6.77 -13.96 -1.61
C SER A 71 5.99 -13.19 -2.69
N ILE A 72 6.09 -11.86 -2.71
CA ILE A 72 5.43 -10.99 -3.69
C ILE A 72 6.23 -10.99 -5.00
N ARG A 73 5.58 -11.27 -6.14
CA ARG A 73 6.20 -11.40 -7.48
C ARG A 73 5.56 -10.52 -8.52
#